data_AF-A0A820II30-F1
#
_entry.id   AF-A0A820II30-F1
#
_cell.length_a   1.000
_cell.length_b   1.000
_cell.length_c   1.000
_cell.angle_alpha   90.00
_cell.angle_beta   90.00
_cell.angle_gamma   90.00
#
_symmetry.space_group_name_H-M   'P 1'
#
loop_
_entity.id
_entity.type
_entity.pdbx_description
1 polymer ?
#
loop_
_entity_poly.entity_id
_entity_poly.type
_entity_poly.pdbx_seq_one_letter_code
_entity_poly.pdbx_strand_id
1 'polypeptide(L)'
;MKFKDLDEQIKQIQKENEFNEINLNYLRNQLKEMTEELNNPLKISIKQDLQSLINEISIVSSKKPKFNKWNQNAITVAGGNGYGQQLNQCSYPEGIFIDEKKNIFIADGHNHRIVEWKYNAQEGQIIAGGNGQGNRMNQLNGPTDVIIDEQNHSTIIADHGNKRVIQWMNQNQQILIHNIDCYGLAMDKHGFLYVSDQEKNEVRRW
;
A
#
# COMPACT_ATOMS: atom_id res chain seq x y z
N MET A 1 -2.26 -8.18 18.14
CA MET A 1 -2.15 -9.64 17.99
C MET A 1 -0.81 -10.10 18.57
N LYS A 2 0.33 -9.73 17.95
CA LYS A 2 1.70 -10.09 18.38
C LYS A 2 2.04 -9.97 19.89
N PHE A 3 1.62 -8.91 20.58
CA PHE A 3 1.90 -8.76 22.02
C PHE A 3 1.19 -9.78 22.93
N LYS A 4 -0.02 -10.20 22.57
CA LYS A 4 -0.74 -11.25 23.34
C LYS A 4 -0.06 -12.61 23.16
N ASP A 5 0.44 -12.87 21.95
CA ASP A 5 1.12 -14.13 21.62
C ASP A 5 2.46 -14.25 22.38
N LEU A 6 3.19 -13.13 22.54
CA LEU A 6 4.43 -13.09 23.33
C LEU A 6 4.17 -13.31 24.84
N ASP A 7 3.12 -12.69 25.39
CA ASP A 7 2.72 -12.89 26.79
C ASP A 7 2.37 -14.36 27.08
N GLU A 8 1.73 -15.06 26.15
CA GLU A 8 1.41 -16.48 26.28
C GLU A 8 2.66 -17.36 26.19
N GLN A 9 3.60 -17.05 25.29
CA GLN A 9 4.89 -17.77 25.19
C GLN A 9 5.75 -17.63 26.45
N ILE A 10 5.80 -16.43 27.05
CA ILE A 10 6.53 -16.19 28.30
C ILE A 10 5.93 -17.05 29.43
N LYS A 11 4.60 -17.10 29.54
CA LYS A 11 3.91 -17.94 30.53
C LYS A 11 4.17 -19.43 30.31
N GLN A 12 4.30 -19.87 29.07
CA GLN A 12 4.61 -21.26 28.74
C GLN A 12 6.03 -21.63 29.17
N ILE A 13 7.03 -20.82 28.82
CA ILE A 13 8.43 -21.02 29.23
C ILE A 13 8.56 -21.03 30.77
N GLN A 14 7.79 -20.19 31.47
CA GLN A 14 7.71 -20.20 32.93
C GLN A 14 7.16 -21.50 33.50
N LYS A 15 6.13 -22.05 32.85
CA LYS A 15 5.48 -23.30 33.29
C LYS A 15 6.37 -24.51 33.06
N GLU A 16 7.18 -24.51 32.01
CA GLU A 16 8.05 -25.63 31.62
C GLU A 16 9.42 -25.60 32.31
N ASN A 17 9.75 -24.55 33.06
CA ASN A 17 11.06 -24.36 33.71
C ASN A 17 12.26 -24.41 32.73
N GLU A 18 12.02 -24.15 31.44
CA GLU A 18 13.05 -24.16 30.38
C GLU A 18 13.79 -22.82 30.28
N PHE A 19 14.16 -22.21 31.40
CA PHE A 19 14.91 -20.96 31.41
C PHE A 19 16.40 -21.22 31.16
N ASN A 20 16.76 -21.30 29.88
CA ASN A 20 18.15 -21.32 29.43
C ASN A 20 18.50 -20.03 28.65
N GLU A 21 19.79 -19.77 28.44
CA GLU A 21 20.25 -18.57 27.73
C GLU A 21 19.73 -18.49 26.29
N ILE A 22 19.43 -19.63 25.66
CA ILE A 22 18.89 -19.71 24.30
C ILE A 22 17.48 -19.11 24.26
N ASN A 23 16.60 -19.54 25.17
CA ASN A 23 15.24 -19.04 25.27
C ASN A 23 15.20 -17.55 25.67
N LEU A 24 16.13 -17.10 26.52
CA LEU A 24 16.27 -15.69 26.85
C LEU A 24 16.72 -14.83 25.67
N ASN A 25 17.65 -15.33 24.85
CA ASN A 25 18.10 -14.63 23.66
C ASN A 25 17.03 -14.61 22.57
N TYR A 26 16.26 -15.69 22.43
CA TYR A 26 15.09 -15.75 21.54
C TYR A 26 14.05 -14.68 21.90
N LEU A 27 13.65 -14.60 23.18
CA LEU A 27 12.71 -13.59 23.67
C LEU A 27 13.25 -12.17 23.50
N ARG A 28 14.55 -11.94 23.75
CA ARG A 28 15.21 -10.63 23.53
C ARG A 28 15.17 -10.22 22.06
N ASN A 29 15.42 -11.15 21.14
CA ASN A 29 15.40 -10.87 19.70
C ASN A 29 13.98 -10.57 19.21
N GLN A 30 12.97 -11.36 19.63
CA GLN A 30 11.56 -11.08 19.32
C GLN A 30 11.12 -9.72 19.87
N LEU A 31 11.51 -9.38 21.10
CA LEU A 31 11.27 -8.06 21.68
C LEU A 31 11.95 -6.94 20.88
N LYS A 32 13.18 -7.17 20.39
CA LYS A 32 13.95 -6.21 19.58
C LYS A 32 13.32 -5.99 18.21
N GLU A 33 12.89 -7.04 17.53
CA GLU A 33 12.18 -6.96 16.24
C GLU A 33 10.87 -6.18 16.38
N MET A 34 10.07 -6.49 17.42
CA MET A 34 8.83 -5.76 17.71
C MET A 34 9.08 -4.30 18.11
N THR A 35 10.24 -4.03 18.74
CA THR A 35 10.71 -2.70 19.14
C THR A 35 11.12 -1.86 17.92
N GLU A 36 11.81 -2.47 16.95
CA GLU A 36 12.19 -1.84 15.68
C GLU A 36 10.95 -1.53 14.82
N GLU A 37 9.94 -2.42 14.80
CA GLU A 37 8.63 -2.17 14.15
C GLU A 37 7.87 -0.98 14.76
N LEU A 38 8.15 -0.60 16.01
CA LEU A 38 7.42 0.43 16.76
C LEU A 38 8.11 1.80 16.82
N ASN A 39 9.21 2.02 16.10
CA ASN A 39 10.01 3.25 16.17
C ASN A 39 10.37 3.62 17.63
N ASN A 40 11.14 2.74 18.28
CA ASN A 40 11.92 3.04 19.50
C ASN A 40 11.10 3.09 20.82
N PRO A 41 10.86 1.94 21.49
CA PRO A 41 10.32 1.91 22.84
C PRO A 41 11.42 2.16 23.89
N LEU A 42 11.08 3.01 24.86
CA LEU A 42 11.93 3.39 25.99
C LEU A 42 12.09 2.20 26.96
N LYS A 43 13.27 1.58 26.91
CA LYS A 43 13.92 0.76 27.96
C LYS A 43 13.18 -0.52 28.41
N ILE A 44 13.72 -1.67 27.99
CA ILE A 44 13.40 -3.01 28.52
C ILE A 44 14.29 -3.26 29.75
N SER A 45 13.71 -3.57 30.91
CA SER A 45 14.47 -3.99 32.09
C SER A 45 14.10 -5.41 32.51
N ILE A 46 15.08 -6.30 32.56
CA ILE A 46 14.96 -7.63 33.15
C ILE A 46 15.55 -7.54 34.56
N LYS A 47 14.73 -7.77 35.60
CA LYS A 47 15.25 -7.95 36.96
C LYS A 47 15.47 -9.44 37.20
N GLN A 48 16.73 -9.83 37.39
CA GLN A 48 17.11 -11.13 37.94
C GLN A 48 17.47 -10.94 39.41
N ASP A 49 17.01 -11.86 40.27
CA ASP A 49 17.50 -11.97 41.63
C ASP A 49 18.48 -13.16 41.76
N LEU A 50 19.26 -13.19 42.83
CA LEU A 50 20.37 -14.11 43.11
C LEU A 50 20.02 -15.61 43.14
N GLN A 51 18.74 -15.98 42.89
CA GLN A 51 18.26 -17.36 42.75
C GLN A 51 17.76 -17.71 41.34
N SER A 52 18.19 -16.96 40.31
CA SER A 52 18.08 -17.28 38.88
C SER A 52 16.66 -17.45 38.28
N LEU A 53 15.60 -17.03 38.94
CA LEU A 53 14.24 -16.99 38.37
C LEU A 53 13.86 -15.54 38.03
N ILE A 54 13.54 -15.28 36.76
CA ILE A 54 12.98 -13.99 36.31
C ILE A 54 11.52 -13.94 36.76
N ASN A 55 11.25 -13.20 37.83
CA ASN A 55 9.89 -13.12 38.39
C ASN A 55 9.01 -12.06 37.73
N GLU A 56 9.55 -11.15 36.91
CA GLU A 56 8.74 -10.12 36.27
C GLU A 56 9.38 -9.58 34.98
N ILE A 57 8.65 -9.66 33.87
CA ILE A 57 8.92 -8.89 32.65
C ILE A 57 7.83 -7.82 32.56
N SER A 58 8.13 -6.60 33.03
CA SER A 58 7.17 -5.49 33.01
C SER A 58 7.48 -4.57 31.83
N ILE A 59 6.53 -4.46 30.88
CA ILE A 59 6.57 -3.44 29.83
C ILE A 59 5.91 -2.17 30.39
N VAL A 60 6.71 -1.23 30.90
CA VAL A 60 6.19 0.07 31.36
C VAL A 60 5.97 0.98 30.15
N SER A 61 4.79 0.89 29.53
CA SER A 61 4.36 1.85 28.51
C SER A 61 3.97 3.17 29.17
N SER A 62 4.94 4.08 29.35
CA SER A 62 4.62 5.46 29.71
C SER A 62 4.11 6.20 28.46
N LYS A 63 2.78 6.30 28.37
CA LYS A 63 1.99 6.88 27.27
C LYS A 63 1.95 6.01 26.02
N LYS A 64 0.73 5.66 25.57
CA LYS A 64 0.50 5.20 24.19
C LYS A 64 1.26 6.15 23.26
N PRO A 65 2.15 5.68 22.37
CA PRO A 65 2.80 6.57 21.43
C PRO A 65 1.72 7.36 20.71
N LYS A 66 1.81 8.69 20.76
CA LYS A 66 1.03 9.54 19.86
C LYS A 66 1.62 9.29 18.47
N PHE A 67 1.14 8.23 17.82
CA PHE A 67 1.36 8.07 16.40
C PHE A 67 0.70 9.27 15.73
N ASN A 68 1.50 10.25 15.33
CA ASN A 68 1.10 11.03 14.17
C ASN A 68 1.12 10.05 13.02
N LYS A 69 -0.06 9.48 12.71
CA LYS A 69 -0.28 8.54 11.60
C LYS A 69 0.24 9.09 10.26
N TRP A 70 0.41 10.42 10.20
CA TRP A 70 0.91 11.17 9.06
C TRP A 70 2.30 11.74 9.35
N ASN A 71 3.27 11.38 8.51
CA ASN A 71 4.55 12.08 8.43
C ASN A 71 4.36 13.38 7.64
N GLN A 72 4.80 14.52 8.17
CA GLN A 72 4.70 15.82 7.51
C GLN A 72 5.81 16.07 6.49
N ASN A 73 6.87 15.24 6.50
CA ASN A 73 7.97 15.36 5.56
C ASN A 73 7.72 14.44 4.35
N ALA A 74 7.31 15.03 3.24
CA ALA A 74 7.14 14.32 1.98
C ALA A 74 8.49 13.98 1.34
N ILE A 75 8.55 12.84 0.67
CA ILE A 75 9.65 12.44 -0.22
C ILE A 75 9.08 12.05 -1.57
N THR A 76 9.84 12.26 -2.64
CA THR A 76 9.45 11.80 -3.98
C THR A 76 9.75 10.31 -4.12
N VAL A 77 8.75 9.52 -4.51
CA VAL A 77 8.84 8.05 -4.64
C VAL A 77 8.58 7.55 -6.07
N ALA A 78 8.10 8.42 -6.95
CA ALA A 78 7.88 8.16 -8.37
C ALA A 78 8.01 9.49 -9.14
N GLY A 79 8.48 9.43 -10.38
CA GLY A 79 8.79 10.64 -11.16
C GLY A 79 9.93 11.47 -10.56
N GLY A 80 9.74 12.79 -10.46
CA GLY A 80 10.73 13.71 -9.86
C GLY A 80 11.82 14.22 -10.81
N ASN A 81 11.89 13.70 -12.04
CA ASN A 81 12.87 14.11 -13.06
C ASN A 81 12.31 15.12 -14.06
N GLY A 82 11.36 15.96 -13.62
CA GLY A 82 10.67 16.95 -14.44
C GLY A 82 9.49 16.40 -15.24
N TYR A 83 8.84 17.31 -15.96
CA TYR A 83 7.73 17.02 -16.87
C TYR A 83 8.24 16.31 -18.13
N GLY A 84 7.64 15.17 -18.50
CA GLY A 84 7.96 14.47 -19.74
C GLY A 84 7.40 13.06 -19.83
N GLN A 85 7.82 12.33 -20.87
CA GLN A 85 7.31 11.00 -21.25
C GLN A 85 8.27 9.85 -20.94
N GLN A 86 9.47 10.14 -20.42
CA GLN A 86 10.42 9.10 -20.03
C GLN A 86 9.87 8.25 -18.87
N LEU A 87 10.42 7.05 -18.66
CA LEU A 87 9.93 6.13 -17.63
C LEU A 87 10.25 6.60 -16.20
N ASN A 88 11.18 7.54 -16.04
CA ASN A 88 11.48 8.19 -14.77
C ASN A 88 10.78 9.56 -14.62
N GLN A 89 9.84 9.89 -15.52
CA GLN A 89 9.09 11.15 -15.56
C GLN A 89 7.58 10.90 -15.55
N CYS A 90 6.82 11.89 -15.10
CA CYS A 90 5.36 11.93 -15.20
C CYS A 90 4.92 13.28 -15.78
N SER A 91 3.69 13.32 -16.28
CA SER A 91 3.04 14.47 -16.88
C SER A 91 1.61 14.53 -16.37
N TYR A 92 1.35 15.45 -15.43
CA TYR A 92 0.07 15.57 -14.72
C TYR A 92 -0.40 14.20 -14.14
N PRO A 93 0.37 13.60 -13.21
CA PRO A 93 -0.08 12.41 -12.51
C PRO A 93 -1.31 12.76 -11.67
N GLU A 94 -2.40 12.01 -11.84
CA GLU A 94 -3.68 12.28 -11.18
C GLU A 94 -3.95 11.27 -10.05
N GLY A 95 -4.68 10.18 -10.35
CA GLY A 95 -4.99 9.13 -9.40
C GLY A 95 -3.83 8.15 -9.18
N ILE A 96 -3.79 7.59 -7.98
CA ILE A 96 -2.78 6.62 -7.56
C ILE A 96 -3.41 5.45 -6.79
N PHE A 97 -2.84 4.26 -6.98
CA PHE A 97 -3.13 3.08 -6.17
C PHE A 97 -1.83 2.48 -5.63
N ILE A 98 -1.87 1.95 -4.42
CA ILE A 98 -0.72 1.33 -3.76
C ILE A 98 -1.10 -0.08 -3.36
N ASP A 99 -0.39 -1.08 -3.86
CA ASP A 99 -0.61 -2.49 -3.50
C ASP A 99 0.07 -2.86 -2.16
N GLU A 100 -0.17 -4.08 -1.68
CA GLU A 100 0.45 -4.58 -0.44
C GLU A 100 1.99 -4.69 -0.52
N LYS A 101 2.55 -4.75 -1.73
CA LYS A 101 4.00 -4.77 -1.99
C LYS A 101 4.60 -3.36 -2.06
N LYS A 102 3.78 -2.32 -1.88
CA LYS A 102 4.13 -0.91 -2.00
C LYS A 102 4.52 -0.49 -3.42
N ASN A 103 4.10 -1.24 -4.44
CA ASN A 103 4.12 -0.75 -5.80
C ASN A 103 3.10 0.37 -5.95
N ILE A 104 3.43 1.37 -6.74
CA ILE A 104 2.59 2.55 -6.97
C ILE A 104 2.13 2.51 -8.42
N PHE A 105 0.82 2.50 -8.61
CA PHE A 105 0.18 2.58 -9.91
C PHE A 105 -0.30 4.02 -10.09
N ILE A 106 0.05 4.63 -11.21
CA ILE A 106 -0.15 6.07 -11.43
C ILE A 106 -0.91 6.27 -12.73
N ALA A 107 -2.02 6.99 -12.66
CA ALA A 107 -2.67 7.56 -13.83
C ALA A 107 -1.86 8.77 -14.32
N ASP A 108 -0.97 8.53 -15.28
CA ASP A 108 -0.09 9.55 -15.88
C ASP A 108 -0.86 10.26 -17.00
N GLY A 109 -1.79 11.13 -16.58
CA GLY A 109 -2.93 11.60 -17.36
C GLY A 109 -2.57 12.23 -18.70
N HIS A 110 -1.63 13.18 -18.71
CA HIS A 110 -1.20 13.86 -19.93
C HIS A 110 -0.31 13.00 -20.84
N ASN A 111 0.27 11.93 -20.32
CA ASN A 111 0.98 10.94 -21.11
C ASN A 111 0.07 9.79 -21.58
N HIS A 112 -1.21 9.81 -21.19
CA HIS A 112 -2.24 8.85 -21.62
C HIS A 112 -1.83 7.39 -21.38
N ARG A 113 -1.33 7.13 -20.18
CA ARG A 113 -0.81 5.82 -19.78
C ARG A 113 -1.01 5.59 -18.28
N ILE A 114 -0.96 4.33 -17.89
CA ILE A 114 -0.78 3.92 -16.50
C ILE A 114 0.63 3.40 -16.34
N VAL A 115 1.32 3.87 -15.29
CA VAL A 115 2.68 3.45 -14.97
C VAL A 115 2.70 2.77 -13.61
N GLU A 116 3.33 1.60 -13.52
CA GLU A 116 3.67 0.94 -12.25
C GLU A 116 5.10 1.31 -11.85
N TRP A 117 5.27 1.87 -10.66
CA TRP A 117 6.56 2.01 -9.98
C TRP A 117 6.67 0.96 -8.90
N LYS A 118 7.61 0.03 -9.05
CA LYS A 118 7.92 -0.93 -7.99
C LYS A 118 8.56 -0.23 -6.79
N TYR A 119 8.41 -0.81 -5.62
CA TYR A 119 9.01 -0.25 -4.41
C TYR A 119 10.52 0.02 -4.59
N ASN A 120 10.95 1.26 -4.36
CA ASN A 120 12.31 1.76 -4.56
C ASN A 120 12.85 1.72 -6.02
N ALA A 121 12.01 1.53 -7.03
CA ALA A 121 12.45 1.63 -8.42
C ALA A 121 12.77 3.07 -8.82
N GLN A 122 13.76 3.24 -9.69
CA GLN A 122 14.15 4.57 -10.20
C GLN A 122 13.31 5.03 -11.40
N GLU A 123 12.69 4.07 -12.09
CA GLU A 123 11.81 4.29 -13.24
C GLU A 123 10.62 3.33 -13.15
N GLY A 124 9.53 3.74 -13.78
CA GLY A 124 8.31 2.96 -13.85
C GLY A 124 8.22 2.10 -15.10
N GLN A 125 7.20 1.27 -15.15
CA GLN A 125 6.86 0.43 -16.29
C GLN A 125 5.45 0.79 -16.78
N ILE A 126 5.29 0.98 -18.08
CA ILE A 126 3.95 1.18 -18.66
C ILE A 126 3.20 -0.15 -18.61
N ILE A 127 2.04 -0.16 -17.93
CA ILE A 127 1.19 -1.35 -17.82
C ILE A 127 -0.13 -1.23 -18.59
N ALA A 128 -0.52 -0.01 -18.95
CA ALA A 128 -1.69 0.27 -19.79
C ALA A 128 -1.49 1.60 -20.54
N GLY A 129 -2.11 1.72 -21.72
CA GLY A 129 -1.96 2.88 -22.60
C GLY A 129 -0.55 3.03 -23.18
N GLY A 130 -0.08 4.27 -23.34
CA GLY A 130 1.25 4.56 -23.89
C GLY A 130 1.36 4.39 -25.41
N ASN A 131 0.28 4.02 -26.10
CA ASN A 131 0.19 3.89 -27.56
C ASN A 131 -0.37 5.16 -28.24
N GLY A 132 -0.07 6.32 -27.66
CA GLY A 132 -0.65 7.61 -28.01
C GLY A 132 -2.07 7.82 -27.49
N GLN A 133 -2.50 9.08 -27.48
CA GLN A 133 -3.87 9.47 -27.14
C GLN A 133 -4.87 8.85 -28.12
N GLY A 134 -5.95 8.26 -27.61
CA GLY A 134 -7.03 7.76 -28.47
C GLY A 134 -8.04 6.90 -27.73
N ASN A 135 -9.00 6.35 -28.46
CA ASN A 135 -10.14 5.61 -27.93
C ASN A 135 -10.12 4.10 -28.28
N ARG A 136 -9.07 3.62 -28.96
CA ARG A 136 -8.89 2.19 -29.23
C ARG A 136 -8.73 1.41 -27.92
N MET A 137 -8.92 0.09 -27.97
CA MET A 137 -8.82 -0.77 -26.77
C MET A 137 -7.43 -0.73 -26.12
N ASN A 138 -6.37 -0.49 -26.89
CA ASN A 138 -5.00 -0.36 -26.40
C ASN A 138 -4.54 1.11 -26.21
N GLN A 139 -5.47 2.07 -26.27
CA GLN A 139 -5.19 3.50 -26.08
C GLN A 139 -6.01 4.04 -24.91
N LEU A 140 -5.49 5.09 -24.30
CA LEU A 140 -6.18 5.87 -23.27
C LEU A 140 -6.24 7.33 -23.72
N ASN A 141 -7.11 8.09 -23.08
CA ASN A 141 -7.26 9.52 -23.29
C ASN A 141 -7.49 10.20 -21.93
N GLY A 142 -6.41 10.71 -21.35
CA GLY A 142 -6.46 11.39 -20.06
C GLY A 142 -7.01 10.51 -18.93
N PRO A 143 -6.37 9.37 -18.60
CA PRO A 143 -6.81 8.58 -17.46
C PRO A 143 -6.68 9.41 -16.18
N THR A 144 -7.73 9.43 -15.38
CA THR A 144 -7.81 10.25 -14.15
C THR A 144 -7.55 9.43 -12.90
N ASP A 145 -7.87 8.14 -12.93
CA ASP A 145 -7.66 7.25 -11.78
C ASP A 145 -7.43 5.79 -12.21
N VAL A 146 -6.82 5.04 -11.29
CA VAL A 146 -6.47 3.63 -11.46
C VAL A 146 -6.64 2.88 -10.15
N ILE A 147 -7.22 1.69 -10.21
CA ILE A 147 -7.21 0.72 -9.10
C ILE A 147 -6.83 -0.66 -9.61
N ILE A 148 -6.35 -1.52 -8.72
CA ILE A 148 -6.06 -2.92 -9.04
C ILE A 148 -7.12 -3.81 -8.41
N ASP A 149 -7.68 -4.70 -9.21
CA ASP A 149 -8.46 -5.82 -8.71
C ASP A 149 -7.52 -6.96 -8.32
N GLU A 150 -7.19 -7.04 -7.03
CA GLU A 150 -6.28 -8.04 -6.48
C GLU A 150 -6.79 -9.49 -6.63
N GLN A 151 -8.08 -9.72 -6.89
CA GLN A 151 -8.61 -11.08 -7.06
C GLN A 151 -8.17 -11.71 -8.39
N ASN A 152 -8.06 -10.90 -9.44
CA ASN A 152 -7.72 -11.34 -10.79
C ASN A 152 -6.51 -10.60 -11.40
N HIS A 153 -5.86 -9.74 -10.59
CA HIS A 153 -4.72 -8.89 -10.97
C HIS A 153 -4.98 -8.03 -12.22
N SER A 154 -6.22 -7.54 -12.38
CA SER A 154 -6.57 -6.61 -13.46
C SER A 154 -6.45 -5.15 -13.03
N THR A 155 -6.10 -4.31 -13.99
CA THR A 155 -6.03 -2.85 -13.81
C THR A 155 -7.34 -2.23 -14.27
N ILE A 156 -8.05 -1.54 -13.38
CA ILE A 156 -9.28 -0.83 -13.69
C ILE A 156 -8.96 0.67 -13.77
N ILE A 157 -9.36 1.31 -14.87
CA ILE A 157 -8.91 2.65 -15.23
C ILE A 157 -10.12 3.54 -15.52
N ALA A 158 -10.16 4.72 -14.92
CA ALA A 158 -11.08 5.78 -15.31
C ALA A 158 -10.46 6.52 -16.51
N ASP A 159 -10.91 6.15 -17.71
CA ASP A 159 -10.42 6.70 -18.98
C ASP A 159 -11.32 7.89 -19.36
N HIS A 160 -11.22 8.96 -18.55
CA HIS A 160 -12.09 10.13 -18.53
C HIS A 160 -12.31 10.75 -19.92
N GLY A 161 -11.24 11.01 -20.68
CA GLY A 161 -11.35 11.61 -22.02
C GLY A 161 -12.06 10.71 -23.04
N ASN A 162 -12.23 9.42 -22.75
CA ASN A 162 -13.02 8.48 -23.53
C ASN A 162 -14.39 8.15 -22.90
N LYS A 163 -14.74 8.79 -21.78
CA LYS A 163 -16.00 8.60 -21.04
C LYS A 163 -16.33 7.14 -20.73
N ARG A 164 -15.31 6.39 -20.28
CA ARG A 164 -15.44 4.95 -20.01
C ARG A 164 -14.58 4.52 -18.82
N VAL A 165 -15.03 3.48 -18.15
CA VAL A 165 -14.18 2.68 -17.27
C VAL A 165 -13.75 1.42 -18.01
N ILE A 166 -12.44 1.21 -18.10
CA ILE A 166 -11.85 0.10 -18.84
C ILE A 166 -11.03 -0.78 -17.90
N GLN A 167 -11.20 -2.09 -18.03
CA GLN A 167 -10.38 -3.11 -17.40
C GLN A 167 -9.28 -3.54 -18.36
N TRP A 168 -8.07 -3.66 -17.85
CA TRP A 168 -6.90 -4.11 -18.56
C TRP A 168 -6.32 -5.34 -17.86
N MET A 169 -6.25 -6.46 -18.58
CA MET A 169 -5.69 -7.72 -18.10
C MET A 169 -4.72 -8.25 -19.17
N ASN A 170 -3.43 -7.95 -19.01
CA ASN A 170 -2.40 -8.24 -20.01
C ASN A 170 -2.72 -7.62 -21.39
N GLN A 171 -2.97 -8.45 -22.42
CA GLN A 171 -3.37 -7.98 -23.76
C GLN A 171 -4.89 -7.94 -23.95
N ASN A 172 -5.67 -8.39 -22.98
CA ASN A 172 -7.13 -8.38 -23.04
C ASN A 172 -7.65 -7.13 -22.34
N GLN A 173 -8.38 -6.30 -23.08
CA GLN A 173 -9.06 -5.15 -22.52
C GLN A 173 -10.57 -5.32 -22.65
N GLN A 174 -11.30 -4.85 -21.64
CA GLN A 174 -12.75 -4.90 -21.61
C GLN A 174 -13.27 -3.56 -21.10
N ILE A 175 -14.23 -2.98 -21.80
CA ILE A 175 -14.97 -1.82 -21.29
C ILE A 175 -15.96 -2.34 -20.24
N LEU A 176 -15.82 -1.87 -19.00
CA LEU A 176 -16.73 -2.22 -17.90
C LEU A 176 -17.96 -1.30 -17.91
N ILE A 177 -17.74 -0.01 -18.12
CA ILE A 177 -18.77 1.03 -18.06
C ILE A 177 -18.53 2.00 -19.22
N HIS A 178 -19.59 2.38 -19.93
CA HIS A 178 -19.56 3.35 -21.03
C HIS A 178 -20.46 4.55 -20.72
N ASN A 179 -20.25 5.67 -21.45
CA ASN A 179 -21.03 6.90 -21.33
C ASN A 179 -21.10 7.45 -19.90
N ILE A 180 -19.94 7.49 -19.25
CA ILE A 180 -19.79 8.02 -17.90
C ILE A 180 -18.66 9.04 -17.89
N ASP A 181 -18.87 10.18 -17.24
CA ASP A 181 -17.81 11.17 -17.02
C ASP A 181 -17.01 10.79 -15.76
N CYS A 182 -16.32 9.66 -15.86
CA CYS A 182 -15.65 9.02 -14.74
C CYS A 182 -14.39 9.79 -14.33
N TYR A 183 -14.23 10.04 -13.02
CA TYR A 183 -13.04 10.71 -12.49
C TYR A 183 -12.26 9.84 -11.50
N GLY A 184 -12.82 9.62 -10.29
CA GLY A 184 -12.26 8.74 -9.27
C GLY A 184 -12.91 7.35 -9.25
N LEU A 185 -12.13 6.36 -8.82
CA LEU A 185 -12.49 4.96 -8.67
C LEU A 185 -12.26 4.49 -7.23
N ALA A 186 -13.10 3.58 -6.76
CA ALA A 186 -12.83 2.77 -5.58
C ALA A 186 -13.48 1.41 -5.73
N MET A 187 -12.87 0.37 -5.17
CA MET A 187 -13.48 -0.95 -5.10
C MET A 187 -13.48 -1.44 -3.66
N ASP A 188 -14.62 -1.97 -3.22
CA ASP A 188 -14.71 -2.58 -1.90
C ASP A 188 -14.30 -4.05 -1.90
N LYS A 189 -14.17 -4.63 -0.71
CA LYS A 189 -13.78 -6.04 -0.52
C LYS A 189 -14.77 -7.06 -1.11
N HIS A 190 -15.96 -6.63 -1.49
CA HIS A 190 -16.98 -7.47 -2.11
C HIS A 190 -16.95 -7.38 -3.65
N GLY A 191 -16.07 -6.55 -4.21
CA GLY A 191 -15.92 -6.36 -5.65
C GLY A 191 -16.88 -5.34 -6.24
N PHE A 192 -17.61 -4.57 -5.43
CA PHE A 192 -18.41 -3.47 -5.96
C PHE A 192 -17.51 -2.33 -6.37
N LEU A 193 -17.69 -1.86 -7.62
CA LEU A 193 -16.95 -0.75 -8.18
C LEU A 193 -17.74 0.54 -7.96
N TYR A 194 -17.09 1.54 -7.37
CA TYR A 194 -17.61 2.88 -7.17
C TYR A 194 -16.90 3.84 -8.12
N VAL A 195 -17.67 4.67 -8.82
CA VAL A 195 -17.15 5.64 -9.79
C VAL A 195 -17.80 6.99 -9.53
N SER A 196 -17.01 8.05 -9.42
CA SER A 196 -17.54 9.41 -9.42
C SER A 196 -17.87 9.84 -10.85
N ASP A 197 -19.11 10.22 -11.10
CA ASP A 197 -19.63 10.72 -12.38
C ASP A 197 -19.75 12.26 -12.32
N GLN A 198 -18.82 12.97 -12.96
CA GLN A 198 -18.80 14.44 -12.91
C GLN A 198 -19.92 15.09 -13.72
N GLU A 199 -20.42 14.43 -14.77
CA GLU A 199 -21.53 14.96 -15.56
C GLU A 199 -22.82 14.95 -14.73
N LYS A 200 -23.01 13.90 -13.93
CA LYS A 200 -24.20 13.71 -13.08
C LYS A 200 -24.05 14.25 -11.66
N ASN A 201 -22.85 14.65 -11.24
CA ASN A 201 -22.53 15.09 -9.88
C ASN A 201 -22.90 14.04 -8.81
N GLU A 202 -22.63 12.77 -9.09
CA GLU A 202 -22.95 11.65 -8.20
C GLU A 202 -21.82 10.62 -8.14
N VAL A 203 -21.89 9.74 -7.13
CA VAL A 203 -21.06 8.53 -7.06
C VAL A 203 -21.99 7.35 -7.28
N ARG A 204 -21.65 6.52 -8.26
CA ARG A 204 -22.44 5.36 -8.66
C ARG A 204 -21.70 4.09 -8.27
N ARG A 205 -22.45 3.03 -8.03
CA ARG A 205 -21.94 1.69 -7.69
C ARG A 205 -22.44 0.68 -8.72
N TRP A 206 -21.56 -0.19 -9.18
CA TRP A 206 -21.85 -1.34 -10.05
C TRP A 206 -21.55 -2.64 -9.31
#